data_AF-A0AAC9VVQ2-F1
#
_entry.id   AF-A0AAC9VVQ2-F1
#
_cell.length_a   1.000
_cell.length_b   1.000
_cell.length_c   1.000
_cell.angle_alpha   90.00
_cell.angle_beta   90.00
_cell.angle_gamma   90.00
#
_symmetry.space_group_name_H-M   'P 1'
#
loop_
_entity.id
_entity.type
_entity.pdbx_description
1 polymer ?
#
loop_
_entity_poly.entity_id
_entity_poly.type
_entity_poly.pdbx_seq_one_letter_code
_entity_poly.pdbx_strand_id
1 'polypeptide(L)'
;MADTSRPDHLPNLRPDGKPPHPSWLPRQRRGTTPQMIGRYPDFDVLRTAETWDEATRKVVLARLEPPGPLRFFTAEEEPCLRAFCDTVLAQDDEPRVPVAESVDSKLADGRLDGYQYADMPDDRDTWRLVLRGLDETAAATYGASSFAAAGLETREEIIGQFSQGELEGGAWENLNVKRAWSVCMRMTLSGFYSHPWAWNEIGFGGPAYPRGFMRLGGATGPAAAREPFETPGATDEDPVQVVQNGEV
;
A
#
# COMPACT_ATOMS: atom_id res chain seq x y z
N MET A 1 18.19 7.68 18.04
CA MET A 1 17.66 7.59 16.66
C MET A 1 18.70 6.94 15.78
N ALA A 2 18.31 5.93 15.00
CA ALA A 2 19.17 5.37 13.97
C ALA A 2 19.58 6.46 12.97
N ASP A 3 20.83 6.42 12.52
CA ASP A 3 21.32 7.32 11.49
C ASP A 3 20.74 6.90 10.13
N THR A 4 19.66 7.54 9.72
CA THR A 4 18.97 7.26 8.45
C THR A 4 19.80 7.66 7.22
N SER A 5 20.98 8.27 7.39
CA SER A 5 21.92 8.51 6.28
C SER A 5 22.71 7.25 5.89
N ARG A 6 22.73 6.22 6.75
CA ARG A 6 23.38 4.94 6.49
C ARG A 6 22.36 3.89 6.11
N PRO A 7 22.61 3.01 5.12
CA PRO A 7 21.62 2.02 4.66
C PRO A 7 21.32 0.91 5.68
N ASP A 8 22.02 0.90 6.82
CA ASP A 8 21.97 -0.14 7.86
C ASP A 8 20.56 -0.37 8.46
N HIS A 9 19.63 0.56 8.26
CA HIS A 9 18.22 0.51 8.69
C HIS A 9 17.27 0.01 7.58
N LEU A 10 17.78 -0.46 6.45
CA LEU A 10 16.94 -0.98 5.36
C LEU A 10 16.53 -2.44 5.62
N PRO A 11 15.27 -2.83 5.37
CA PRO A 11 14.77 -4.19 5.62
C PRO A 11 15.59 -5.29 4.94
N ASN A 12 16.16 -4.99 3.78
CA ASN A 12 16.95 -5.89 2.95
C ASN A 12 18.23 -6.40 3.64
N LEU A 13 18.65 -5.77 4.74
CA LEU A 13 19.83 -6.15 5.52
C LEU A 13 19.52 -7.13 6.65
N ARG A 14 18.27 -7.57 6.79
CA ARG A 14 17.87 -8.59 7.76
C ARG A 14 18.21 -10.01 7.29
N PRO A 15 18.39 -10.99 8.20
CA PRO A 15 18.69 -12.38 7.84
C PRO A 15 17.65 -13.04 6.93
N ASP A 16 16.38 -12.68 7.11
CA ASP A 16 15.24 -13.12 6.30
C ASP A 16 14.86 -12.11 5.20
N GLY A 17 15.50 -10.95 5.17
CA GLY A 17 15.18 -9.84 4.26
C GLY A 17 13.79 -9.24 4.43
N LYS A 18 13.02 -9.62 5.46
CA LYS A 18 11.62 -9.20 5.65
C LYS A 18 11.50 -8.15 6.77
N PRO A 19 10.68 -7.10 6.64
CA PRO A 19 10.37 -6.21 7.77
C PRO A 19 9.61 -6.95 8.88
N PRO A 20 9.62 -6.47 10.14
CA PRO A 20 8.87 -7.13 11.20
C PRO A 20 7.38 -6.91 10.94
N HIS A 21 6.56 -7.93 11.22
CA HIS A 21 5.12 -7.73 11.24
C HIS A 21 4.77 -6.57 12.19
N PRO A 22 3.89 -5.63 11.83
CA PRO A 22 3.67 -4.39 12.59
C PRO A 22 3.01 -4.59 13.97
N SER A 23 2.71 -5.81 14.40
CA SER A 23 2.04 -6.12 15.67
C SER A 23 2.75 -5.63 16.94
N TRP A 24 4.05 -5.31 16.87
CA TRP A 24 4.80 -4.70 17.98
C TRP A 24 4.46 -3.21 18.16
N LEU A 25 3.87 -2.56 17.16
CA LEU A 25 3.41 -1.18 17.27
C LEU A 25 2.16 -1.08 18.16
N PRO A 26 1.95 0.05 18.84
CA PRO A 26 0.77 0.22 19.67
C PRO A 26 -0.51 0.24 18.83
N ARG A 27 -1.60 -0.16 19.47
CA ARG A 27 -2.95 0.00 18.93
C ARG A 27 -3.29 1.49 18.75
N GLN A 28 -3.91 1.82 17.63
CA GLN A 28 -4.45 3.14 17.32
C GLN A 28 -5.56 3.51 18.32
N ARG A 29 -5.44 4.69 18.93
CA ARG A 29 -6.40 5.24 19.91
C ARG A 29 -7.29 6.34 19.35
N ARG A 30 -6.81 7.08 18.34
CA ARG A 30 -7.57 8.15 17.68
C ARG A 30 -7.57 7.96 16.17
N GLY A 31 -8.70 8.22 15.53
CA GLY A 31 -8.87 7.95 14.11
C GLY A 31 -8.77 6.46 13.77
N THR A 32 -8.68 6.18 12.48
CA THR A 32 -8.53 4.82 11.94
C THR A 32 -7.23 4.72 11.17
N THR A 33 -6.48 3.65 11.40
CA THR A 33 -5.37 3.19 10.56
C THR A 33 -5.73 1.83 10.00
N PRO A 34 -5.06 1.35 8.94
CA PRO A 34 -5.16 -0.05 8.55
C PRO A 34 -4.87 -0.93 9.78
N GLN A 35 -5.71 -1.95 10.01
CA GLN A 35 -5.57 -2.91 11.11
C GLN A 35 -5.65 -2.30 12.54
N MET A 36 -5.96 -1.01 12.68
CA MET A 36 -5.92 -0.27 13.95
C MET A 36 -4.56 -0.35 14.67
N ILE A 37 -3.48 -0.48 13.91
CA ILE A 37 -2.10 -0.46 14.40
C ILE A 37 -1.41 0.77 13.79
N GLY A 38 -0.55 1.45 14.54
CA GLY A 38 0.12 2.63 14.00
C GLY A 38 1.24 3.18 14.86
N ARG A 39 2.24 3.77 14.22
CA ARG A 39 3.35 4.46 14.91
C ARG A 39 2.88 5.71 15.66
N TYR A 40 1.75 6.29 15.25
CA TYR A 40 1.19 7.52 15.81
C TYR A 40 -0.21 7.26 16.40
N PRO A 41 -0.31 6.55 17.54
CA PRO A 41 -1.57 6.04 18.08
C PRO A 41 -2.58 7.13 18.46
N ASP A 42 -2.14 8.36 18.71
CA ASP A 42 -3.01 9.49 19.06
C ASP A 42 -3.22 10.49 17.91
N PHE A 43 -2.69 10.18 16.72
CA PHE A 43 -2.80 11.04 15.54
C PHE A 43 -4.06 10.71 14.74
N ASP A 44 -4.78 11.75 14.31
CA ASP A 44 -5.94 11.63 13.45
C ASP A 44 -6.00 12.84 12.51
N VAL A 45 -5.62 12.61 11.26
CA VAL A 45 -5.55 13.62 10.20
C VAL A 45 -6.90 14.27 9.94
N LEU A 46 -8.02 13.56 10.14
CA LEU A 46 -9.37 14.07 9.88
C LEU A 46 -9.79 15.15 10.87
N ARG A 47 -9.13 15.25 12.04
CA ARG A 47 -9.34 16.38 12.97
C ARG A 47 -8.90 17.72 12.39
N THR A 48 -8.09 17.70 11.34
CA THR A 48 -7.64 18.90 10.62
C THR A 48 -8.46 19.17 9.36
N ALA A 49 -9.52 18.41 9.09
CA ALA A 49 -10.29 18.53 7.85
C ALA A 49 -10.91 19.91 7.62
N GLU A 50 -11.29 20.62 8.69
CA GLU A 50 -11.79 22.01 8.65
C GLU A 50 -10.72 23.02 8.20
N THR A 51 -9.44 22.63 8.23
CA THR A 51 -8.32 23.48 7.82
C THR A 51 -7.97 23.34 6.34
N TRP A 52 -8.56 22.37 5.64
CA TRP A 52 -8.36 22.16 4.21
C TRP A 52 -9.35 23.02 3.42
N ASP A 53 -9.01 23.34 2.16
CA ASP A 53 -9.98 23.95 1.27
C ASP A 53 -11.17 23.01 0.99
N GLU A 54 -12.30 23.60 0.61
CA GLU A 54 -13.55 22.87 0.40
C GLU A 54 -13.43 21.75 -0.65
N ALA A 55 -12.72 22.00 -1.76
CA ALA A 55 -12.60 21.04 -2.84
C ALA A 55 -11.78 19.82 -2.40
N THR A 56 -10.64 20.05 -1.75
CA THR A 56 -9.81 18.99 -1.19
C THR A 56 -10.55 18.21 -0.11
N ARG A 57 -11.19 18.91 0.83
CA ARG A 57 -11.97 18.26 1.89
C ARG A 57 -13.06 17.36 1.32
N LYS A 58 -13.80 17.82 0.32
CA LYS A 58 -14.84 17.03 -0.35
C LYS A 58 -14.27 15.75 -0.96
N VAL A 59 -13.14 15.83 -1.67
CA VAL A 59 -12.50 14.66 -2.30
C VAL A 59 -12.00 13.67 -1.25
N VAL A 60 -11.37 14.16 -0.18
CA VAL A 60 -10.83 13.30 0.87
C VAL A 60 -11.93 12.59 1.66
N LEU A 61 -12.98 13.32 2.06
CA LEU A 61 -14.10 12.72 2.79
C LEU A 61 -14.88 11.71 1.94
N ALA A 62 -15.01 11.93 0.63
CA ALA A 62 -15.64 10.97 -0.27
C ALA A 62 -14.94 9.60 -0.32
N ARG A 63 -13.65 9.52 0.03
CA ARG A 63 -12.91 8.24 0.12
C ARG A 63 -13.31 7.41 1.33
N LEU A 64 -13.89 8.02 2.37
CA LEU A 64 -14.33 7.36 3.59
C LEU A 64 -15.73 6.77 3.48
N GLU A 65 -16.48 7.15 2.45
CA GLU A 65 -17.79 6.59 2.19
C GLU A 65 -17.66 5.09 1.86
N PRO A 66 -18.57 4.23 2.34
CA PRO A 66 -18.55 2.81 2.01
C PRO A 66 -18.50 2.61 0.49
N PRO A 67 -17.53 1.84 -0.02
CA PRO A 67 -17.42 1.67 -1.46
C PRO A 67 -18.61 0.89 -2.02
N GLY A 68 -19.00 1.24 -3.25
CA GLY A 68 -19.96 0.45 -4.04
C GLY A 68 -19.33 -0.81 -4.65
N PRO A 69 -20.11 -1.62 -5.39
CA PRO A 69 -19.58 -2.77 -6.10
C PRO A 69 -18.57 -2.35 -7.17
N LEU A 70 -17.65 -3.26 -7.52
CA LEU A 70 -16.71 -3.07 -8.64
C LEU A 70 -17.48 -2.87 -9.95
N ARG A 71 -16.96 -1.99 -10.81
CA ARG A 71 -17.57 -1.59 -12.09
C ARG A 71 -16.77 -2.06 -13.30
N PHE A 72 -15.46 -2.22 -13.15
CA PHE A 72 -14.56 -2.65 -14.22
C PHE A 72 -14.26 -4.15 -14.13
N PHE A 73 -13.89 -4.62 -12.94
CA PHE A 73 -13.61 -6.05 -12.72
C PHE A 73 -14.90 -6.84 -12.53
N THR A 74 -14.84 -8.09 -12.97
CA THR A 74 -15.94 -9.06 -12.81
C THR A 74 -15.94 -9.67 -11.41
N ALA A 75 -17.06 -10.31 -11.05
CA ALA A 75 -17.16 -11.08 -9.82
C ALA A 75 -16.17 -12.26 -9.73
N GLU A 76 -15.68 -12.75 -10.89
CA GLU A 76 -14.66 -13.82 -10.95
C GLU A 76 -13.25 -13.26 -10.69
N GLU A 77 -12.97 -12.03 -11.15
CA GLU A 77 -11.67 -11.37 -10.96
C GLU A 77 -11.51 -10.73 -9.57
N GLU A 78 -12.63 -10.33 -8.94
CA GLU A 78 -12.64 -9.62 -7.65
C GLU A 78 -11.83 -10.31 -6.54
N PRO A 79 -11.96 -11.63 -6.29
CA PRO A 79 -11.18 -12.29 -5.24
C PRO A 79 -9.68 -12.18 -5.45
N CYS A 80 -9.20 -12.37 -6.69
CA CYS A 80 -7.79 -12.27 -7.04
C CYS A 80 -7.29 -10.83 -6.88
N LEU A 81 -8.06 -9.83 -7.34
CA LEU A 81 -7.74 -8.41 -7.16
C LEU A 81 -7.58 -8.03 -5.68
N ARG A 82 -8.54 -8.42 -4.83
CA ARG A 82 -8.50 -8.13 -3.39
C ARG A 82 -7.29 -8.78 -2.76
N ALA A 83 -7.08 -10.08 -3.01
CA ALA A 83 -5.92 -10.80 -2.50
C ALA A 83 -4.59 -10.18 -2.96
N PHE A 84 -4.50 -9.72 -4.21
CA PHE A 84 -3.33 -9.01 -4.73
C PHE A 84 -3.09 -7.72 -3.95
N CYS A 85 -4.09 -6.84 -3.88
CA CYS A 85 -3.98 -5.56 -3.17
C CYS A 85 -3.62 -5.75 -1.70
N ASP A 86 -4.26 -6.68 -1.01
CA ASP A 86 -4.01 -6.92 0.41
C ASP A 86 -2.62 -7.51 0.66
N THR A 87 -2.15 -8.42 -0.19
CA THR A 87 -0.81 -9.01 -0.06
C THR A 87 0.29 -7.96 -0.32
N VAL A 88 0.20 -7.17 -1.39
CA VAL A 88 1.26 -6.20 -1.72
C VAL A 88 1.30 -4.98 -0.79
N LEU A 89 0.24 -4.76 -0.02
CA LEU A 89 0.12 -3.66 0.95
C LEU A 89 0.16 -4.14 2.41
N ALA A 90 0.40 -5.43 2.65
CA ALA A 90 0.37 -6.05 3.99
C ALA A 90 -0.90 -5.71 4.78
N GLN A 91 -2.07 -5.78 4.14
CA GLN A 91 -3.37 -5.58 4.80
C GLN A 91 -3.90 -6.91 5.34
N ASP A 92 -3.29 -7.39 6.42
CA ASP A 92 -3.54 -8.73 6.93
C ASP A 92 -4.92 -8.86 7.60
N ASP A 93 -5.37 -7.80 8.29
CA ASP A 93 -6.64 -7.77 9.02
C ASP A 93 -7.47 -6.50 8.76
N GLU A 94 -8.72 -6.51 9.21
CA GLU A 94 -9.59 -5.33 9.18
C GLU A 94 -9.23 -4.32 10.29
N PRO A 95 -9.45 -3.00 10.06
CA PRO A 95 -9.97 -2.40 8.83
C PRO A 95 -8.91 -2.31 7.73
N ARG A 96 -9.29 -2.59 6.49
CA ARG A 96 -8.44 -2.44 5.29
C ARG A 96 -8.79 -1.18 4.50
N VAL A 97 -7.80 -0.52 3.91
CA VAL A 97 -8.03 0.50 2.88
C VAL A 97 -8.66 -0.18 1.66
N PRO A 98 -9.77 0.35 1.10
CA PRO A 98 -10.47 -0.22 -0.05
C PRO A 98 -9.71 0.06 -1.37
N VAL A 99 -8.52 -0.53 -1.50
CA VAL A 99 -7.63 -0.27 -2.64
C VAL A 99 -8.12 -0.93 -3.92
N ALA A 100 -8.72 -2.11 -3.84
CA ALA A 100 -9.34 -2.78 -4.98
C ALA A 100 -10.37 -1.86 -5.66
N GLU A 101 -11.18 -1.17 -4.89
CA GLU A 101 -12.20 -0.24 -5.37
C GLU A 101 -11.61 1.05 -5.95
N SER A 102 -10.50 1.52 -5.39
CA SER A 102 -9.74 2.64 -5.97
C SER A 102 -9.14 2.28 -7.33
N VAL A 103 -8.56 1.08 -7.47
CA VAL A 103 -8.01 0.58 -8.74
C VAL A 103 -9.13 0.42 -9.76
N ASP A 104 -10.21 -0.28 -9.39
CA ASP A 104 -11.40 -0.49 -10.22
C ASP A 104 -11.97 0.82 -10.75
N SER A 105 -12.20 1.80 -9.87
CA SER A 105 -12.76 3.09 -10.27
C SER A 105 -11.84 3.85 -11.23
N LYS A 106 -10.51 3.77 -11.04
CA LYS A 106 -9.53 4.41 -11.93
C LYS A 106 -9.61 3.81 -13.35
N LEU A 107 -9.72 2.48 -13.44
CA LEU A 107 -9.85 1.76 -14.72
C LEU A 107 -11.21 2.02 -15.39
N ALA A 108 -12.29 1.92 -14.63
CA ALA A 108 -13.67 2.15 -15.10
C ALA A 108 -13.85 3.58 -15.64
N ASP A 109 -13.31 4.58 -14.93
CA ASP A 109 -13.43 6.00 -15.32
C ASP A 109 -12.42 6.41 -16.40
N GLY A 110 -11.51 5.51 -16.80
CA GLY A 110 -10.45 5.82 -17.77
C GLY A 110 -9.45 6.87 -17.27
N ARG A 111 -9.30 7.02 -15.94
CA ARG A 111 -8.33 7.93 -15.32
C ARG A 111 -6.95 7.29 -15.31
N LEU A 112 -6.48 6.87 -16.48
CA LEU A 112 -5.18 6.25 -16.67
C LEU A 112 -4.06 7.31 -16.58
N ASP A 113 -2.84 6.86 -16.76
CA ASP A 113 -1.65 7.68 -16.54
C ASP A 113 -1.25 8.59 -17.70
N GLY A 114 -1.94 8.46 -18.84
CA GLY A 114 -1.66 9.25 -20.03
C GLY A 114 -0.42 8.82 -20.81
N TYR A 115 0.21 7.69 -20.45
CA TYR A 115 1.24 7.02 -21.24
C TYR A 115 1.10 5.50 -21.15
N GLN A 116 1.70 4.80 -22.11
CA GLN A 116 1.76 3.34 -22.19
C GLN A 116 3.16 2.93 -22.65
N TYR A 117 3.69 1.83 -22.11
CA TYR A 117 4.94 1.25 -22.63
C TYR A 117 4.71 0.63 -24.01
N ALA A 118 5.66 0.80 -24.93
CA ALA A 118 5.50 0.35 -26.32
C ALA A 118 5.35 -1.17 -26.50
N ASP A 119 5.84 -1.97 -25.55
CA ASP A 119 5.77 -3.43 -25.54
C ASP A 119 4.72 -4.00 -24.57
N MET A 120 3.83 -3.15 -24.05
CA MET A 120 2.76 -3.54 -23.14
C MET A 120 1.40 -3.32 -23.79
N PRO A 121 0.39 -4.12 -23.44
CA PRO A 121 -1.00 -3.77 -23.75
C PRO A 121 -1.46 -2.53 -22.95
N ASP A 122 -2.70 -2.08 -23.18
CA ASP A 122 -3.31 -1.02 -22.37
C ASP A 122 -3.37 -1.42 -20.88
N ASP A 123 -3.41 -0.45 -19.98
CA ASP A 123 -3.47 -0.70 -18.53
C ASP A 123 -4.64 -1.62 -18.15
N ARG A 124 -5.81 -1.52 -18.81
CA ARG A 124 -6.98 -2.36 -18.53
C ARG A 124 -6.73 -3.83 -18.87
N ASP A 125 -6.15 -4.08 -20.03
CA ASP A 125 -5.82 -5.44 -20.48
C ASP A 125 -4.65 -6.01 -19.66
N THR A 126 -3.68 -5.15 -19.30
CA THR A 126 -2.59 -5.50 -18.38
C THR A 126 -3.15 -6.04 -17.06
N TRP A 127 -4.09 -5.33 -16.43
CA TRP A 127 -4.69 -5.78 -15.17
C TRP A 127 -5.39 -7.14 -15.30
N ARG A 128 -6.17 -7.35 -16.37
CA ARG A 128 -6.84 -8.66 -16.60
C ARG A 128 -5.84 -9.78 -16.80
N LEU A 129 -4.78 -9.56 -17.59
CA LEU A 129 -3.73 -10.55 -17.82
C LEU A 129 -2.94 -10.85 -16.55
N VAL A 130 -2.68 -9.85 -15.70
CA VAL A 130 -2.03 -10.05 -14.40
C VAL A 130 -2.88 -10.91 -13.48
N LEU A 131 -4.17 -10.60 -13.29
CA LEU A 131 -5.03 -11.38 -12.40
C LEU A 131 -5.17 -12.83 -12.87
N ARG A 132 -5.35 -13.04 -14.19
CA ARG A 132 -5.32 -14.38 -14.77
C ARG A 132 -3.98 -15.08 -14.55
N GLY A 133 -2.86 -14.40 -14.80
CA GLY A 133 -1.53 -14.96 -14.63
C GLY A 133 -1.24 -15.36 -13.19
N LEU A 134 -1.73 -14.59 -12.20
CA LEU A 134 -1.61 -14.94 -10.79
C LEU A 134 -2.38 -16.22 -10.45
N ASP A 135 -3.61 -16.36 -10.95
CA ASP A 135 -4.42 -17.58 -10.76
C ASP A 135 -3.77 -18.79 -11.46
N GLU A 136 -3.27 -18.62 -12.68
CA GLU A 136 -2.55 -19.66 -13.42
C GLU A 136 -1.28 -20.10 -12.69
N THR A 137 -0.47 -19.16 -12.20
CA THR A 137 0.73 -19.47 -11.40
C THR A 137 0.38 -20.21 -10.11
N ALA A 138 -0.66 -19.75 -9.39
CA ALA A 138 -1.11 -20.38 -8.15
C ALA A 138 -1.55 -21.84 -8.39
N ALA A 139 -2.26 -22.10 -9.49
CA ALA A 139 -2.72 -23.43 -9.86
C ALA A 139 -1.58 -24.34 -10.35
N ALA A 140 -0.80 -23.87 -11.33
CA ALA A 140 0.20 -24.69 -12.01
C ALA A 140 1.42 -25.00 -11.13
N THR A 141 1.88 -24.02 -10.36
CA THR A 141 3.14 -24.13 -9.59
C THR A 141 2.89 -24.57 -8.14
N TYR A 142 1.79 -24.12 -7.53
CA TYR A 142 1.53 -24.31 -6.11
C TYR A 142 0.31 -25.20 -5.79
N GLY A 143 -0.44 -25.63 -6.81
CA GLY A 143 -1.60 -26.52 -6.64
C GLY A 143 -2.79 -25.88 -5.93
N ALA A 144 -2.82 -24.55 -5.78
CA ALA A 144 -3.96 -23.82 -5.23
C ALA A 144 -5.05 -23.64 -6.30
N SER A 145 -6.33 -23.58 -5.91
CA SER A 145 -7.42 -23.41 -6.90
C SER A 145 -7.43 -22.02 -7.55
N SER A 146 -6.86 -21.02 -6.89
CA SER A 146 -6.71 -19.65 -7.35
C SER A 146 -5.68 -18.93 -6.46
N PHE A 147 -5.20 -17.77 -6.89
CA PHE A 147 -4.30 -16.93 -6.10
C PHE A 147 -4.95 -16.51 -4.76
N ALA A 148 -6.23 -16.15 -4.80
CA ALA A 148 -6.98 -15.78 -3.61
C ALA A 148 -7.17 -16.93 -2.61
N ALA A 149 -7.27 -18.17 -3.11
CA ALA A 149 -7.41 -19.37 -2.29
C ALA A 149 -6.06 -19.88 -1.73
N ALA A 150 -4.93 -19.39 -2.23
CA ALA A 150 -3.61 -19.77 -1.74
C ALA A 150 -3.38 -19.23 -0.31
N GLY A 151 -2.52 -19.90 0.46
CA GLY A 151 -2.06 -19.40 1.76
C GLY A 151 -1.22 -18.12 1.62
N LEU A 152 -1.11 -17.34 2.70
CA LEU A 152 -0.37 -16.06 2.69
C LEU A 152 1.06 -16.22 2.19
N GLU A 153 1.80 -17.21 2.70
CA GLU A 153 3.19 -17.48 2.29
C GLU A 153 3.30 -17.74 0.78
N THR A 154 2.38 -18.53 0.21
CA THR A 154 2.33 -18.77 -1.23
C THR A 154 2.02 -17.50 -2.02
N ARG A 155 1.10 -16.66 -1.54
CA ARG A 155 0.80 -15.38 -2.18
C ARG A 155 2.02 -14.45 -2.15
N GLU A 156 2.68 -14.32 -1.01
CA GLU A 156 3.91 -13.53 -0.87
C GLU A 156 5.02 -14.01 -1.82
N GLU A 157 5.21 -15.32 -1.94
CA GLU A 157 6.21 -15.90 -2.83
C GLU A 157 5.92 -15.58 -4.32
N ILE A 158 4.67 -15.78 -4.76
CA ILE A 158 4.24 -15.43 -6.12
C ILE A 158 4.42 -13.92 -6.38
N ILE A 159 4.05 -13.07 -5.42
CA ILE A 159 4.23 -11.62 -5.51
C ILE A 159 5.72 -11.25 -5.55
N GLY A 160 6.56 -11.95 -4.79
CA GLY A 160 8.01 -11.82 -4.82
C GLY A 160 8.56 -12.03 -6.23
N GLN A 161 8.23 -13.16 -6.85
CA GLN A 161 8.60 -13.49 -8.24
C GLN A 161 8.03 -12.47 -9.23
N PHE A 162 6.77 -12.04 -9.06
CA PHE A 162 6.16 -11.01 -9.91
C PHE A 162 6.92 -9.68 -9.84
N SER A 163 7.29 -9.26 -8.63
CA SER A 163 8.04 -8.02 -8.40
C SER A 163 9.43 -8.03 -9.03
N GLN A 164 10.04 -9.21 -9.15
CA GLN A 164 11.33 -9.40 -9.82
C GLN A 164 11.21 -9.57 -11.33
N GLY A 165 10.02 -9.88 -11.83
CA GLY A 165 9.77 -10.12 -13.26
C GLY A 165 10.08 -11.55 -13.68
N GLU A 166 9.96 -12.50 -12.76
CA GLU A 166 10.39 -13.90 -12.92
C GLU A 166 9.24 -14.87 -13.24
N LEU A 167 7.99 -14.37 -13.28
CA LEU A 167 6.84 -15.19 -13.67
C LEU A 167 6.84 -15.45 -15.19
N GLU A 168 6.53 -16.68 -15.58
CA GLU A 168 6.59 -17.14 -16.96
C GLU A 168 5.40 -18.04 -17.30
N GLY A 169 5.13 -18.20 -18.61
CA GLY A 169 4.09 -19.07 -19.14
C GLY A 169 2.67 -18.48 -19.08
N GLY A 170 1.76 -19.06 -19.88
CA GLY A 170 0.34 -18.69 -19.87
C GLY A 170 0.12 -17.21 -20.18
N ALA A 171 -0.64 -16.51 -19.33
CA ALA A 171 -0.91 -15.09 -19.49
C ALA A 171 0.36 -14.22 -19.49
N TRP A 172 1.43 -14.64 -18.79
CA TRP A 172 2.67 -13.88 -18.67
C TRP A 172 3.42 -13.73 -20.01
N GLU A 173 3.22 -14.65 -20.96
CA GLU A 173 3.80 -14.56 -22.32
C GLU A 173 3.30 -13.36 -23.12
N ASN A 174 2.19 -12.75 -22.70
CA ASN A 174 1.56 -11.60 -23.34
C ASN A 174 1.95 -10.27 -22.68
N LEU A 175 2.87 -10.30 -21.71
CA LEU A 175 3.26 -9.15 -20.90
C LEU A 175 4.77 -9.04 -20.75
N ASN A 176 5.27 -7.81 -20.71
CA ASN A 176 6.54 -7.56 -20.03
C ASN A 176 6.28 -7.56 -18.52
N VAL A 177 6.57 -8.67 -17.84
CA VAL A 177 6.20 -8.92 -16.43
C VAL A 177 6.73 -7.83 -15.49
N LYS A 178 7.98 -7.38 -15.68
CA LYS A 178 8.57 -6.31 -14.87
C LYS A 178 7.85 -4.97 -15.03
N ARG A 179 7.35 -4.68 -16.24
CA ARG A 179 6.56 -3.46 -16.51
C ARG A 179 5.13 -3.62 -16.01
N ALA A 180 4.54 -4.81 -16.11
CA ALA A 180 3.23 -5.12 -15.54
C ALA A 180 3.20 -4.86 -14.03
N TRP A 181 4.25 -5.28 -13.29
CA TRP A 181 4.41 -4.94 -11.87
C TRP A 181 4.34 -3.44 -11.61
N SER A 182 5.07 -2.64 -12.41
CA SER A 182 5.06 -1.18 -12.29
C SER A 182 3.67 -0.57 -12.54
N VAL A 183 2.93 -1.09 -13.53
CA VAL A 183 1.55 -0.65 -13.84
C VAL A 183 0.62 -0.92 -12.65
N CYS A 184 0.64 -2.15 -12.12
CA CYS A 184 -0.22 -2.54 -11.00
C CYS A 184 0.12 -1.77 -9.72
N MET A 185 1.40 -1.71 -9.35
CA MET A 185 1.83 -1.04 -8.11
C MET A 185 1.57 0.45 -8.13
N ARG A 186 1.68 1.12 -9.28
CA ARG A 186 1.36 2.54 -9.39
C ARG A 186 -0.08 2.84 -8.98
N MET A 187 -1.05 2.09 -9.49
CA MET A 187 -2.46 2.31 -9.15
C MET A 187 -2.75 1.91 -7.70
N THR A 188 -2.16 0.80 -7.25
CA THR A 188 -2.31 0.26 -5.89
C THR A 188 -1.78 1.25 -4.84
N LEU A 189 -0.53 1.74 -5.00
CA LEU A 189 0.07 2.72 -4.11
C LEU A 189 -0.65 4.06 -4.16
N SER A 190 -1.08 4.50 -5.35
CA SER A 190 -1.89 5.71 -5.49
C SER A 190 -3.20 5.61 -4.73
N GLY A 191 -3.86 4.45 -4.74
CA GLY A 191 -5.08 4.22 -3.97
C GLY A 191 -4.79 4.27 -2.48
N PHE A 192 -3.85 3.45 -2.01
CA PHE A 192 -3.49 3.32 -0.60
C PHE A 192 -3.06 4.65 0.03
N TYR A 193 -2.03 5.30 -0.53
CA TYR A 193 -1.48 6.54 0.03
C TYR A 193 -2.33 7.79 -0.26
N SER A 194 -3.46 7.66 -0.96
CA SER A 194 -4.46 8.73 -1.03
C SER A 194 -5.51 8.64 0.08
N HIS A 195 -5.56 7.53 0.82
CA HIS A 195 -6.57 7.29 1.84
C HIS A 195 -6.15 7.86 3.21
N PRO A 196 -7.03 8.58 3.93
CA PRO A 196 -6.72 9.14 5.25
C PRO A 196 -6.25 8.13 6.30
N TRP A 197 -6.65 6.86 6.18
CA TRP A 197 -6.20 5.83 7.13
C TRP A 197 -4.70 5.55 6.99
N ALA A 198 -4.18 5.47 5.76
CA ALA A 198 -2.73 5.34 5.53
C ALA A 198 -1.99 6.59 6.01
N TRP A 199 -2.61 7.78 5.92
CA TRP A 199 -2.01 9.02 6.46
C TRP A 199 -1.86 8.97 7.97
N ASN A 200 -2.85 8.42 8.67
CA ASN A 200 -2.76 8.22 10.11
C ASN A 200 -1.62 7.28 10.49
N GLU A 201 -1.44 6.21 9.72
CA GLU A 201 -0.41 5.20 9.94
C GLU A 201 1.00 5.79 9.83
N ILE A 202 1.24 6.60 8.79
CA ILE A 202 2.55 7.22 8.53
C ILE A 202 2.73 8.59 9.20
N GLY A 203 1.71 9.11 9.87
CA GLY A 203 1.73 10.43 10.53
C GLY A 203 1.72 11.61 9.55
N PHE A 204 1.18 11.42 8.34
CA PHE A 204 1.09 12.49 7.35
C PHE A 204 0.03 13.52 7.74
N GLY A 205 0.44 14.79 7.80
CA GLY A 205 -0.40 15.94 8.19
C GLY A 205 -1.60 16.27 7.30
N GLY A 206 -1.80 15.50 6.24
CA GLY A 206 -2.80 15.78 5.22
C GLY A 206 -2.40 16.92 4.28
N PRO A 207 -3.33 17.38 3.43
CA PRO A 207 -3.08 18.43 2.45
C PRO A 207 -2.59 19.74 3.09
N ALA A 208 -1.61 20.36 2.44
CA ALA A 208 -1.01 21.61 2.94
C ALA A 208 -1.94 22.81 2.76
N TYR A 209 -2.64 22.92 1.63
CA TYR A 209 -3.42 24.12 1.30
C TYR A 209 -4.72 24.22 2.12
N PRO A 210 -5.11 25.42 2.58
CA PRO A 210 -4.43 26.73 2.47
C PRO A 210 -3.33 27.00 3.52
N ARG A 211 -3.20 26.17 4.54
CA ARG A 211 -2.34 26.43 5.72
C ARG A 211 -0.83 26.45 5.44
N GLY A 212 -0.38 25.67 4.46
CA GLY A 212 1.03 25.39 4.18
C GLY A 212 1.69 24.45 5.19
N PHE A 213 2.90 23.99 4.85
CA PHE A 213 3.86 23.41 5.80
C PHE A 213 4.86 24.52 6.20
N MET A 214 5.04 24.72 7.50
CA MET A 214 5.89 25.75 8.10
C MET A 214 7.33 25.26 8.36
N ARG A 215 7.53 23.96 8.58
CA ARG A 215 8.82 23.37 8.94
C ARG A 215 9.37 22.57 7.76
N LEU A 216 10.53 23.00 7.26
CA LEU A 216 11.23 22.40 6.11
C LEU A 216 12.47 21.57 6.54
N GLY A 217 12.58 21.26 7.83
CA GLY A 217 13.79 20.69 8.46
C GLY A 217 14.02 19.20 8.24
N GLY A 218 13.09 18.50 7.58
CA GLY A 218 13.13 17.04 7.44
C GLY A 218 12.82 16.29 8.75
N ALA A 219 12.73 14.96 8.65
CA ALA A 219 12.32 14.10 9.76
C ALA A 219 13.43 13.82 10.79
N THR A 220 14.71 14.02 10.43
CA THR A 220 15.88 13.69 11.25
C THR A 220 16.99 14.74 11.11
N GLY A 221 17.94 14.74 12.05
CA GLY A 221 19.11 15.64 12.04
C GLY A 221 18.93 16.93 12.85
N PRO A 222 19.98 17.78 12.93
CA PRO A 222 20.00 18.96 13.80
C PRO A 222 19.02 20.06 13.37
N ALA A 223 18.58 20.04 12.11
CA ALA A 223 17.58 20.96 11.58
C ALA A 223 16.14 20.39 11.66
N ALA A 224 15.96 19.15 12.12
CA ALA A 224 14.66 18.51 12.22
C ALA A 224 13.72 19.36 13.08
N ALA A 225 12.57 19.69 12.53
CA ALA A 225 11.56 20.48 13.19
C ALA A 225 10.20 19.91 12.85
N ARG A 226 9.39 19.71 13.89
CA ARG A 226 8.03 19.20 13.75
C ARG A 226 7.03 20.32 13.54
N GLU A 227 6.06 20.08 12.69
CA GLU A 227 4.87 20.89 12.61
C GLU A 227 4.09 20.86 13.94
N PRO A 228 3.31 21.90 14.28
CA PRO A 228 2.53 21.90 15.53
C PRO A 228 1.54 20.73 15.67
N PHE A 229 1.14 20.12 14.55
CA PHE A 229 0.24 18.97 14.51
C PHE A 229 0.98 17.62 14.49
N GLU A 230 2.29 17.62 14.23
CA GLU A 230 3.11 16.40 14.23
C GLU A 230 3.45 16.00 15.67
N THR A 231 3.41 14.71 15.93
CA THR A 231 3.82 14.14 17.21
C THR A 231 5.03 13.25 17.00
N PRO A 232 5.92 13.09 17.99
CA PRO A 232 6.88 11.99 17.96
C PRO A 232 6.14 10.66 17.79
N GLY A 233 6.72 9.72 17.05
CA GLY A 233 6.21 8.36 17.02
C GLY A 233 6.23 7.75 18.43
N ALA A 234 5.34 6.80 18.69
CA ALA A 234 5.25 6.13 19.99
C ALA A 234 6.48 5.27 20.33
N THR A 235 7.33 5.01 19.35
CA THR A 235 8.57 4.26 19.49
C THR A 235 9.69 4.90 18.65
N ASP A 236 10.88 4.95 19.24
CA ASP A 236 12.15 5.32 18.63
C ASP A 236 12.96 4.10 18.20
N GLU A 237 12.41 2.89 18.37
CA GLU A 237 13.06 1.65 17.96
C GLU A 237 13.29 1.64 16.46
N ASP A 238 14.47 1.15 16.08
CA ASP A 238 14.78 0.88 14.70
C ASP A 238 13.99 -0.37 14.29
N PRO A 239 13.05 -0.28 13.33
CA PRO A 239 12.28 -1.44 12.90
C PRO A 239 13.20 -2.56 12.40
N VAL A 240 14.45 -2.30 11.98
CA VAL A 240 15.40 -3.37 11.64
C VAL A 240 15.89 -4.15 12.86
N GLN A 241 16.03 -3.51 14.02
CA GLN A 241 16.59 -4.12 15.23
C GLN A 241 15.58 -4.83 16.14
N VAL A 242 14.28 -4.50 16.04
CA VAL A 242 13.21 -5.03 16.91
C VAL A 242 13.15 -6.57 16.95
N VAL A 243 13.53 -7.26 15.87
CA VAL A 243 13.48 -8.74 15.79
C VAL A 243 14.61 -9.43 16.55
N GLN A 244 15.72 -8.73 16.86
CA GLN A 244 16.86 -9.37 17.53
C GLN A 244 16.61 -9.69 19.01
N ASN A 245 15.60 -9.08 19.65
CA ASN A 245 15.37 -9.19 21.09
C ASN A 245 14.28 -10.18 21.50
N GLY A 246 13.64 -10.88 20.56
CA GLY A 246 12.76 -12.02 20.89
C GLY A 246 11.48 -11.68 21.65
N GLU A 247 11.01 -10.44 21.64
CA GLU A 247 9.65 -10.10 22.08
C GLU A 247 8.69 -10.25 20.89
N VAL A 248 8.08 -11.43 20.81
CA VAL A 248 6.82 -11.69 20.09
C VAL A 248 5.72 -11.84 21.13
#